data_AF-A0A0N0D1B0-F1
#
_entry.id   AF-A0A0N0D1B0-F1
#
_cell.length_a   1.000
_cell.length_b   1.000
_cell.length_c   1.000
_cell.angle_alpha   90.00
_cell.angle_beta   90.00
_cell.angle_gamma   90.00
#
_symmetry.space_group_name_H-M   'P 1'
#
loop_
_entity.id
_entity.type
_entity.pdbx_description
1 polymer ?
#
loop_
_entity_poly.entity_id
_entity_poly.type
_entity_poly.pdbx_seq_one_letter_code
_entity_poly.pdbx_strand_id
1 'polypeptide(L)'
;TNDGSYGQKGFVTDILYDLIKTTKIDHVFAIGPVPMMQAVTTLTKPKAIPTIVSLNSLMVCGMGMCGACRVTKNDHTKFTCLDGPDFDAFSVDFDKLKNKLNFYKQEECSCH
;
A
#
# COMPACT_ATOMS: atom_id res chain seq x y z
N THR A 1 19.51 2.26 3.53
CA THR A 1 18.92 0.99 3.04
C THR A 1 18.62 0.07 4.21
N ASN A 2 17.81 -0.98 4.04
CA ASN A 2 17.46 -1.90 5.14
C ASN A 2 18.70 -2.57 5.77
N ASP A 3 19.70 -2.89 4.95
CA ASP A 3 21.00 -3.46 5.35
C ASP A 3 22.02 -2.39 5.80
N GLY A 4 21.77 -1.11 5.49
CA GLY A 4 22.68 0.00 5.77
C GLY A 4 23.88 0.08 4.83
N SER A 5 23.88 -0.67 3.73
CA SER A 5 24.93 -0.61 2.69
C SER A 5 25.05 0.76 2.04
N TYR A 6 23.97 1.56 2.03
CA TYR A 6 24.00 2.93 1.53
C TYR A 6 23.00 3.84 2.25
N GLY A 7 23.43 5.05 2.60
CA GLY A 7 22.62 6.05 3.30
C GLY A 7 22.25 5.64 4.73
N GLN A 8 21.06 6.06 5.19
CA GLN A 8 20.59 5.74 6.54
C GLN A 8 20.12 4.28 6.62
N LYS A 9 20.58 3.55 7.64
CA LYS A 9 20.13 2.18 7.93
C LYS A 9 18.78 2.21 8.62
N GLY A 10 17.80 1.47 8.09
CA GLY A 10 16.46 1.38 8.67
C GLY A 10 15.37 1.25 7.61
N PHE A 11 14.12 1.21 8.06
CA PHE A 11 12.96 1.21 7.17
C PHE A 11 12.56 2.64 6.80
N VAL A 12 11.83 2.78 5.70
CA VAL A 12 11.28 4.07 5.24
C VAL A 12 10.39 4.72 6.31
N THR A 13 9.73 3.90 7.13
CA THR A 13 8.88 4.35 8.25
C THR A 13 9.66 5.06 9.34
N ASP A 14 10.91 4.69 9.58
CA ASP A 14 11.75 5.28 10.63
C ASP A 14 12.13 6.71 10.24
N ILE A 15 12.53 6.89 8.98
CA ILE A 15 12.84 8.21 8.41
C ILE A 15 11.60 9.10 8.40
N LEU A 16 10.46 8.54 7.99
CA LEU A 16 9.19 9.27 7.97
C LEU A 16 8.77 9.72 9.37
N TYR A 17 9.00 8.89 10.40
CA TYR A 17 8.71 9.23 11.78
C TYR A 17 9.46 10.48 12.25
N ASP A 18 10.76 10.55 11.95
CA ASP A 18 11.62 11.68 12.32
C ASP A 18 11.29 12.95 11.50
N LEU A 19 10.99 12.79 10.22
CA LEU A 19 10.59 13.91 9.36
C LEU A 19 9.31 14.57 9.84
N ILE A 20 8.29 13.80 10.24
CA ILE A 20 7.04 14.39 10.71
C ILE A 20 7.22 15.13 12.05
N LYS A 21 8.27 14.86 12.83
CA LYS A 21 8.56 15.61 14.06
C LYS A 21 9.20 16.97 13.78
N THR A 22 9.99 17.05 12.71
CA THR A 22 10.86 18.20 12.42
C THR A 22 10.29 19.11 11.35
N THR A 23 9.43 18.57 10.47
CA THR A 23 8.92 19.26 9.30
C THR A 23 7.41 19.12 9.20
N LYS A 24 6.73 20.19 8.78
CA LYS A 24 5.31 20.13 8.43
C LYS A 24 5.15 19.38 7.11
N ILE A 25 4.41 18.28 7.13
CA ILE A 25 4.11 17.48 5.94
C ILE A 25 2.63 17.68 5.58
N ASP A 26 2.37 18.22 4.39
CA ASP A 26 1.00 18.45 3.92
C ASP A 26 0.41 17.22 3.23
N HIS A 27 1.24 16.34 2.65
CA HIS A 27 0.79 15.13 1.96
C HIS A 27 1.86 14.04 1.94
N VAL A 28 1.43 12.78 1.98
CA VAL A 28 2.31 11.59 1.85
C VAL A 28 1.82 10.70 0.71
N PHE A 29 2.73 10.29 -0.16
CA PHE A 29 2.49 9.27 -1.17
C PHE A 29 3.31 8.02 -0.83
N ALA A 30 2.65 6.87 -0.71
CA ALA A 30 3.29 5.61 -0.38
C ALA A 30 3.09 4.58 -1.51
N ILE A 31 4.20 4.15 -2.10
CA ILE A 31 4.22 3.20 -3.22
C ILE A 31 5.25 2.13 -2.90
N GLY A 32 4.82 0.87 -2.82
CA GLY A 32 5.72 -0.24 -2.55
C GLY A 32 4.97 -1.46 -2.02
N PRO A 33 5.63 -2.34 -1.24
CA PRO A 33 4.99 -3.54 -0.69
C PRO A 33 3.79 -3.18 0.20
N VAL A 34 2.73 -4.00 0.16
CA VAL A 34 1.52 -3.80 0.99
C VAL A 34 1.83 -3.62 2.48
N PRO A 35 2.73 -4.40 3.10
CA PRO A 35 3.10 -4.17 4.50
C PRO A 35 3.72 -2.80 4.76
N MET A 36 4.53 -2.29 3.80
CA MET A 36 5.14 -0.97 3.89
C MET A 36 4.08 0.13 3.80
N MET A 37 3.15 0.02 2.84
CA MET A 37 2.07 0.98 2.68
C MET A 37 1.16 1.03 3.92
N GLN A 38 0.85 -0.13 4.51
CA GLN A 38 0.08 -0.19 5.77
C GLN A 38 0.84 0.43 6.95
N ALA A 39 2.15 0.21 7.04
CA ALA A 39 2.97 0.79 8.10
C ALA A 39 3.04 2.33 7.99
N VAL A 40 3.19 2.87 6.78
CA VAL A 40 3.10 4.32 6.53
C VAL A 40 1.73 4.86 6.94
N THR A 41 0.65 4.18 6.53
CA THR A 41 -0.73 4.57 6.89
C THR A 41 -0.94 4.63 8.40
N THR A 42 -0.42 3.65 9.13
CA THR A 42 -0.53 3.57 10.59
C THR A 42 0.19 4.73 11.27
N LEU A 43 1.28 5.20 10.66
CA LEU A 43 2.11 6.28 11.18
C LEU A 43 1.54 7.67 10.87
N THR A 44 0.89 7.85 9.72
CA THR A 44 0.32 9.13 9.28
C THR A 44 -1.10 9.37 9.81
N LYS A 45 -1.89 8.31 10.06
CA LYS A 45 -3.28 8.39 10.52
C LYS A 45 -3.47 9.16 11.83
N PRO A 46 -2.69 8.93 12.91
CA PRO A 46 -2.85 9.66 14.17
C PRO A 46 -2.54 11.16 14.05
N LYS A 47 -1.74 11.54 13.05
CA LYS A 47 -1.35 12.92 12.78
C LYS A 47 -2.24 13.60 11.75
N ALA A 48 -3.29 12.91 11.28
CA ALA A 48 -4.23 13.36 10.27
C ALA A 48 -3.55 13.89 8.99
N ILE A 49 -2.40 13.32 8.62
CA ILE A 49 -1.67 13.73 7.40
C ILE A 49 -2.30 13.01 6.21
N PRO A 50 -2.85 13.74 5.21
CA PRO A 50 -3.40 13.13 4.00
C PRO A 50 -2.40 12.17 3.36
N THR A 51 -2.79 10.91 3.19
CA THR A 51 -1.91 9.85 2.69
C THR A 51 -2.57 9.10 1.55
N ILE A 52 -1.91 9.09 0.39
CA ILE A 52 -2.33 8.32 -0.77
C ILE A 52 -1.42 7.09 -0.91
N VAL A 53 -2.03 5.94 -1.17
CA VAL A 53 -1.35 4.67 -1.44
C VAL A 53 -1.66 4.19 -2.85
N SER A 54 -0.64 3.74 -3.56
CA SER A 54 -0.80 3.12 -4.88
C SER A 54 -0.86 1.60 -4.73
N LEU A 55 -2.06 1.02 -4.85
CA LEU A 55 -2.29 -0.38 -4.52
C LEU A 55 -1.81 -1.32 -5.63
N ASN A 56 -1.00 -2.29 -5.26
CA ASN A 56 -0.55 -3.37 -6.13
C ASN A 56 -1.45 -4.61 -6.00
N SER A 57 -2.72 -4.51 -6.43
CA SER A 57 -3.65 -5.65 -6.45
C SER A 57 -3.41 -6.60 -7.62
N LEU A 58 -3.82 -7.88 -7.50
CA LEU A 58 -3.85 -8.82 -8.62
C LEU A 58 -4.64 -8.25 -9.81
N MET A 59 -4.09 -8.31 -11.02
CA MET A 59 -4.75 -7.84 -12.23
C MET A 59 -4.73 -8.94 -13.29
N VAL A 60 -5.84 -9.05 -14.04
CA VAL A 60 -5.95 -9.96 -15.19
C VAL A 60 -6.27 -9.13 -16.44
N CYS A 61 -7.47 -8.55 -16.52
CA CYS A 61 -7.89 -7.83 -17.73
C CYS A 61 -7.44 -6.37 -17.79
N GLY A 62 -7.18 -5.70 -16.66
CA GLY A 62 -6.80 -4.27 -16.61
C GLY A 62 -7.88 -3.25 -17.04
N MET A 63 -9.00 -3.69 -17.59
CA MET A 63 -10.09 -2.84 -18.12
C MET A 63 -11.42 -2.95 -17.35
N GLY A 64 -11.41 -3.47 -16.12
CA GLY A 64 -12.58 -3.47 -15.23
C GLY A 64 -13.65 -4.54 -15.48
N MET A 65 -13.43 -5.47 -16.41
CA MET A 65 -14.41 -6.53 -16.73
C MET A 65 -14.36 -7.72 -15.76
N CYS A 66 -13.18 -8.09 -15.25
CA CYS A 66 -13.00 -9.34 -14.50
C CYS A 66 -13.12 -9.20 -12.98
N GLY A 67 -12.98 -7.98 -12.42
CA GLY A 67 -12.96 -7.77 -10.97
C GLY A 67 -11.78 -8.42 -10.21
N ALA A 68 -10.77 -8.95 -10.92
CA ALA A 68 -9.57 -9.53 -10.29
C ALA A 68 -8.84 -8.50 -9.43
N CYS A 69 -8.86 -7.23 -9.81
CA CYS A 69 -8.25 -6.12 -9.09
C CYS A 69 -9.14 -5.49 -8.01
N ARG A 70 -10.25 -6.14 -7.61
CA ARG A 70 -11.13 -5.56 -6.58
C ARG A 70 -10.42 -5.35 -5.25
N VAL A 71 -10.70 -4.22 -4.60
CA VAL A 71 -10.24 -3.81 -3.27
C VAL A 71 -11.43 -3.32 -2.46
N THR A 72 -11.37 -3.43 -1.13
CA THR A 72 -12.41 -2.89 -0.25
C THR A 72 -11.97 -1.53 0.25
N LYS A 73 -12.80 -0.51 -0.03
CA LYS A 73 -12.63 0.88 0.40
C LYS A 73 -13.90 1.31 1.16
N ASN A 74 -13.78 1.65 2.45
CA ASN A 74 -14.94 2.00 3.30
C ASN A 74 -16.10 0.99 3.15
N ASP A 75 -15.82 -0.31 3.26
CA ASP A 75 -16.77 -1.41 3.06
C ASP A 75 -17.41 -1.53 1.66
N HIS A 76 -17.08 -0.64 0.73
CA HIS A 76 -17.48 -0.74 -0.67
C HIS A 76 -16.40 -1.43 -1.50
N THR A 77 -16.83 -2.22 -2.48
CA THR A 77 -15.91 -2.85 -3.44
C THR A 77 -15.58 -1.86 -4.55
N LYS A 78 -14.29 -1.65 -4.80
CA LYS A 78 -13.74 -0.78 -5.86
C LYS A 78 -12.74 -1.55 -6.72
N PHE A 79 -12.55 -1.15 -7.97
CA PHE A 79 -11.64 -1.83 -8.89
C PHE A 79 -10.39 -0.98 -9.10
N THR A 80 -9.21 -1.48 -8.70
CA THR A 80 -7.95 -0.74 -8.81
C THR A 80 -7.64 -0.28 -10.24
N CYS A 81 -8.05 -1.04 -11.26
CA CYS A 81 -7.76 -0.69 -12.65
C CYS A 81 -8.72 0.35 -13.27
N LEU A 82 -9.81 0.72 -12.58
CA LEU A 82 -10.77 1.74 -13.03
C LEU A 82 -10.90 2.88 -12.02
N ASP A 83 -11.14 2.54 -10.76
CA ASP A 83 -11.31 3.49 -9.65
C ASP A 83 -9.99 3.93 -9.01
N GLY A 84 -8.88 3.25 -9.31
CA GLY A 84 -7.55 3.44 -8.70
C GLY A 84 -6.47 3.81 -9.72
N PRO A 85 -5.20 3.37 -9.52
CA PRO A 85 -4.68 2.52 -8.43
C PRO A 85 -4.45 3.26 -7.11
N ASP A 86 -4.53 4.59 -7.17
CA ASP A 86 -4.23 5.49 -6.06
C ASP A 86 -5.49 5.72 -5.22
N PHE A 87 -5.42 5.32 -3.96
CA PHE A 87 -6.52 5.46 -3.01
C PHE A 87 -6.07 6.17 -1.74
N ASP A 88 -7.04 6.77 -1.04
CA ASP A 88 -6.83 7.26 0.32
C ASP A 88 -6.51 6.09 1.25
N ALA A 89 -5.32 6.12 1.82
CA ALA A 89 -4.77 5.06 2.63
C ALA A 89 -5.63 4.74 3.87
N PHE A 90 -6.34 5.73 4.41
CA PHE A 90 -7.17 5.54 5.61
C PHE A 90 -8.45 4.77 5.36
N SER A 91 -8.85 4.67 4.10
CA SER A 91 -10.09 4.03 3.66
C SER A 91 -9.91 2.61 3.15
N VAL A 92 -8.66 2.14 2.97
CA VAL A 92 -8.35 0.84 2.36
C VAL A 92 -8.24 -0.28 3.39
N ASP A 93 -8.84 -1.43 3.10
CA ASP A 93 -8.67 -2.67 3.87
C ASP A 93 -7.43 -3.44 3.41
N PHE A 94 -6.31 -3.22 4.10
CA PHE A 94 -5.03 -3.85 3.79
C PHE A 94 -5.01 -5.36 4.03
N ASP A 95 -5.78 -5.89 4.98
CA ASP A 95 -5.72 -7.31 5.34
C ASP A 95 -6.46 -8.15 4.29
N LYS A 96 -7.61 -7.68 3.80
CA LYS A 96 -8.26 -8.29 2.62
C LYS A 96 -7.35 -8.26 1.39
N LEU A 97 -6.64 -7.15 1.17
CA LEU A 97 -5.70 -7.02 0.05
C LEU A 97 -4.55 -8.04 0.15
N LYS A 98 -3.91 -8.18 1.33
CA LYS A 98 -2.84 -9.17 1.54
C LYS A 98 -3.31 -10.60 1.32
N ASN A 99 -4.46 -10.96 1.88
CA ASN A 99 -5.02 -12.31 1.73
C ASN A 99 -5.22 -12.65 0.26
N LYS A 100 -5.67 -11.66 -0.52
CA LYS A 100 -5.88 -11.82 -1.96
C LYS A 100 -4.57 -11.96 -2.72
N LEU A 101 -3.52 -11.21 -2.36
CA LEU A 101 -2.21 -11.36 -3.00
C LEU A 101 -1.55 -12.71 -2.73
N ASN A 102 -1.84 -13.32 -1.59
CA ASN A 102 -1.31 -14.64 -1.27
C ASN A 102 -2.12 -15.80 -1.86
N PHE A 103 -3.20 -15.52 -2.60
CA PHE A 103 -4.13 -16.56 -3.07
C PHE A 103 -3.46 -17.59 -3.98
N TYR A 104 -2.58 -17.15 -4.88
CA TYR A 104 -1.88 -18.02 -5.86
C TYR A 104 -0.45 -18.38 -5.46
N LYS A 105 -0.10 -18.21 -4.18
CA LYS A 105 1.29 -18.35 -3.74
C LYS A 105 1.85 -19.77 -3.97
N GLN A 106 1.00 -20.80 -3.91
CA GLN A 106 1.43 -22.18 -4.15
C GLN A 106 1.79 -22.39 -5.62
N GLU A 107 0.93 -21.89 -6.52
CA GLU A 107 1.10 -21.97 -7.96
C GLU A 107 2.33 -21.17 -8.40
N GLU A 108 2.52 -19.96 -7.87
CA GLU A 108 3.70 -19.12 -8.09
C GLU A 108 4.99 -19.83 -7.69
N CYS A 109 5.02 -20.53 -6.54
CA CYS A 109 6.18 -21.30 -6.09
C CYS A 109 6.44 -22.56 -6.91
N SER A 110 5.40 -23.18 -7.47
CA SER A 110 5.51 -24.41 -8.27
C SER A 110 6.02 -24.20 -9.70
N CYS A 111 6.01 -22.94 -10.17
CA CYS A 111 6.47 -22.55 -11.51
C CYS A 111 7.99 -22.25 -11.55
N HIS A 112 8.74 -22.63 -10.52
CA HIS A 112 10.19 -22.55 -10.40
C HIS A 112 10.79 -23.95 -10.20
#